data_AF-A0A3D2US90-F1
#
_entry.id   AF-A0A3D2US90-F1
#
_cell.length_a   1.000
_cell.length_b   1.000
_cell.length_c   1.000
_cell.angle_alpha   90.00
_cell.angle_beta   90.00
_cell.angle_gamma   90.00
#
_symmetry.space_group_name_H-M   'P 1'
#
loop_
_entity.id
_entity.type
_entity.pdbx_description
1 polymer ?
#
loop_
_entity_poly.entity_id
_entity_poly.type
_entity_poly.pdbx_seq_one_letter_code
_entity_poly.pdbx_strand_id
1 'polypeptide(L)'
;MATLKQYFDTDFNRILSVNQPFKYGASQETSVEVICRIHLDFDAAVFYISYYVPDFGRTKDLCLKLINDLSWADKIIKETIVHRGSIGDEPITSTDLNFSGRVFIYSETELSSTERDSIKVTAKNLKRTVDFRSQSYASFRSNLERPLAFISHDTRDKDEIARPLAVRLTTMMCPVWYDEFSLKPGTSLRQSIETGLKECKKCVLILTPNFLANTGWTKTEFNSIFTREILERKDVVVPIWNNVTVQEVYEYSPSLADTVAIHWSKGLDEVARLLYNSITK
;
A
#
# COMPACT_ATOMS: atom_id res chain seq x y z
N MET A 1 0.84 -2.75 12.89
CA MET A 1 1.22 -3.54 11.70
C MET A 1 0.11 -4.54 11.49
N ALA A 2 -0.42 -4.61 10.27
CA ALA A 2 -1.52 -5.52 9.99
C ALA A 2 -1.04 -6.98 10.06
N THR A 3 -1.87 -7.86 10.59
CA THR A 3 -1.58 -9.31 10.62
C THR A 3 -1.81 -9.92 9.25
N LEU A 4 -1.24 -11.10 8.99
CA LEU A 4 -1.49 -11.82 7.73
C LEU A 4 -2.99 -12.11 7.54
N LYS A 5 -3.70 -12.46 8.62
CA LYS A 5 -5.15 -12.61 8.62
C LYS A 5 -5.88 -11.32 8.23
N GLN A 6 -5.49 -10.18 8.78
CA GLN A 6 -6.08 -8.89 8.40
C GLN A 6 -5.87 -8.60 6.91
N TYR A 7 -4.68 -8.88 6.35
CA TYR A 7 -4.46 -8.78 4.91
C TYR A 7 -5.32 -9.74 4.10
N PHE A 8 -5.51 -10.97 4.55
CA PHE A 8 -6.43 -11.91 3.89
C PHE A 8 -7.87 -11.39 3.86
N ASP A 9 -8.32 -10.71 4.93
CA ASP A 9 -9.67 -10.18 5.02
C ASP A 9 -9.85 -8.91 4.17
N THR A 10 -8.84 -8.04 4.12
CA THR A 10 -8.91 -6.74 3.42
C THR A 10 -8.44 -6.76 1.97
N ASP A 11 -7.70 -7.79 1.55
CA ASP A 11 -7.30 -7.92 0.16
C ASP A 11 -8.48 -8.18 -0.76
N PHE A 12 -8.39 -7.60 -1.96
CA PHE A 12 -9.44 -7.66 -2.97
C PHE A 12 -10.77 -7.06 -2.49
N ASN A 13 -10.75 -6.07 -1.58
CA ASN A 13 -11.95 -5.41 -1.05
C ASN A 13 -12.87 -4.74 -2.10
N ARG A 14 -12.40 -4.54 -3.34
CA ARG A 14 -13.21 -4.04 -4.47
C ARG A 14 -13.91 -5.16 -5.25
N ILE A 15 -13.56 -6.41 -4.98
CA ILE A 15 -14.10 -7.60 -5.63
C ILE A 15 -15.07 -8.27 -4.66
N LEU A 16 -16.25 -8.65 -5.17
CA LEU A 16 -17.22 -9.37 -4.36
C LEU A 16 -16.65 -10.74 -4.00
N SER A 17 -16.79 -11.16 -2.74
CA SER A 17 -16.29 -12.47 -2.30
C SER A 17 -17.30 -13.26 -1.48
N VAL A 18 -17.30 -14.58 -1.65
CA VAL A 18 -18.07 -15.53 -0.84
C VAL A 18 -17.11 -16.34 0.03
N ASN A 19 -17.38 -16.44 1.33
CA ASN A 19 -16.52 -17.13 2.29
C ASN A 19 -17.08 -18.52 2.64
N GLN A 20 -16.22 -19.53 2.69
CA GLN A 20 -16.57 -20.90 3.07
C GLN A 20 -15.45 -21.52 3.93
N PRO A 21 -15.65 -21.73 5.23
CA PRO A 21 -14.68 -22.42 6.07
C PRO A 21 -14.74 -23.95 5.85
N PHE A 22 -13.58 -24.62 5.96
CA PHE A 22 -13.44 -26.07 5.90
C PHE A 22 -12.59 -26.59 7.05
N LYS A 23 -12.94 -27.75 7.58
CA LYS A 23 -12.08 -28.47 8.55
C LYS A 23 -11.20 -29.48 7.82
N TYR A 24 -9.92 -29.47 8.13
CA TYR A 24 -8.92 -30.41 7.61
C TYR A 24 -8.19 -31.13 8.74
N GLY A 25 -8.30 -32.45 8.81
CA GLY A 25 -7.59 -33.30 9.78
C GLY A 25 -8.35 -34.60 10.06
N ALA A 26 -7.71 -35.54 10.78
CA ALA A 26 -8.27 -36.87 11.04
C ALA A 26 -9.09 -36.95 12.35
N SER A 27 -8.84 -36.05 13.30
CA SER A 27 -9.54 -35.96 14.60
C SER A 27 -9.73 -34.50 15.01
N GLN A 28 -10.62 -34.21 15.97
CA GLN A 28 -10.84 -32.83 16.46
C GLN A 28 -9.55 -32.17 16.96
N GLU A 29 -8.66 -32.93 17.61
CA GLU A 29 -7.36 -32.44 18.11
C GLU A 29 -6.28 -32.27 17.03
N THR A 30 -6.44 -32.89 15.86
CA THR A 30 -5.48 -32.80 14.73
C THR A 30 -6.06 -32.07 13.53
N SER A 31 -7.21 -31.41 13.71
CA SER A 31 -7.91 -30.67 12.67
C SER A 31 -7.62 -29.18 12.72
N VAL A 32 -7.45 -28.59 11.56
CA VAL A 32 -7.30 -27.14 11.36
C VAL A 32 -8.47 -26.63 10.53
N GLU A 33 -8.99 -25.46 10.89
CA GLU A 33 -10.01 -24.77 10.11
C GLU A 33 -9.35 -23.83 9.11
N VAL A 34 -9.57 -24.09 7.81
CA VAL A 34 -9.09 -23.28 6.71
C VAL A 34 -10.24 -22.39 6.24
N ILE A 35 -10.02 -21.09 6.15
CA ILE A 35 -11.02 -20.16 5.61
C ILE A 35 -10.77 -19.99 4.12
N CYS A 36 -11.77 -20.26 3.29
CA CYS A 36 -11.68 -20.09 1.85
C CYS A 36 -12.54 -18.91 1.41
N ARG A 37 -12.10 -18.19 0.38
CA ARG A 37 -12.89 -17.15 -0.29
C ARG A 37 -12.87 -17.39 -1.79
N ILE A 38 -14.03 -17.24 -2.43
CA ILE A 38 -14.18 -17.14 -3.88
C ILE A 38 -14.35 -15.67 -4.20
N HIS A 39 -13.49 -15.12 -5.06
CA HIS A 39 -13.54 -13.73 -5.51
C HIS A 39 -14.15 -13.70 -6.91
N LEU A 40 -15.24 -12.95 -7.08
CA LEU A 40 -16.06 -12.88 -8.30
C LEU A 40 -15.76 -11.57 -9.04
N ASP A 41 -14.90 -11.64 -10.05
CA ASP A 41 -14.55 -10.51 -10.90
C ASP A 41 -15.40 -10.55 -12.18
N PHE A 42 -16.57 -9.90 -12.09
CA PHE A 42 -17.49 -9.82 -13.22
C PHE A 42 -16.96 -8.98 -14.38
N ASP A 43 -16.08 -8.01 -14.11
CA ASP A 43 -15.54 -7.14 -15.17
C ASP A 43 -14.59 -7.94 -16.07
N ALA A 44 -13.86 -8.90 -15.50
CA ALA A 44 -13.02 -9.84 -16.24
C ALA A 44 -13.71 -11.17 -16.60
N ALA A 45 -14.99 -11.36 -16.24
CA ALA A 45 -15.75 -12.61 -16.39
C ALA A 45 -15.03 -13.86 -15.80
N VAL A 46 -14.36 -13.67 -14.66
CA VAL A 46 -13.62 -14.75 -13.99
C VAL A 46 -13.86 -14.79 -12.49
N PHE A 47 -13.51 -15.92 -11.88
CA PHE A 47 -13.33 -16.02 -10.44
C PHE A 47 -11.94 -16.58 -10.09
N TYR A 48 -11.51 -16.31 -8.86
CA TYR A 48 -10.30 -16.87 -8.27
C TYR A 48 -10.48 -17.16 -6.79
N ILE A 49 -9.55 -17.90 -6.19
CA ILE A 49 -9.71 -18.43 -4.84
C ILE A 49 -8.59 -17.92 -3.94
N SER A 50 -8.90 -17.65 -2.67
CA SER A 50 -7.91 -17.45 -1.64
C SER A 50 -8.17 -18.32 -0.42
N TYR A 51 -7.11 -18.86 0.17
CA TYR A 51 -7.13 -19.64 1.39
C TYR A 51 -6.40 -18.91 2.51
N TYR A 52 -6.95 -18.94 3.72
CA TYR A 52 -6.22 -18.65 4.95
C TYR A 52 -5.99 -19.96 5.69
N VAL A 53 -4.71 -20.31 5.83
CA VAL A 53 -4.21 -21.54 6.44
C VAL A 53 -3.52 -21.16 7.76
N PRO A 54 -4.15 -21.45 8.91
CA PRO A 54 -3.53 -21.27 10.22
C PRO A 54 -2.25 -22.11 10.37
N ASP A 55 -1.50 -21.86 11.44
CA ASP A 55 -0.30 -22.62 11.73
C ASP A 55 -0.62 -24.10 11.93
N PHE A 56 0.03 -24.95 11.15
CA PHE A 56 -0.27 -26.38 11.10
C PHE A 56 0.97 -27.19 10.73
N GLY A 57 1.25 -28.26 11.48
CA GLY A 57 2.48 -29.06 11.29
C GLY A 57 2.61 -29.73 9.92
N ARG A 58 1.53 -29.83 9.12
CA ARG A 58 1.52 -30.40 7.76
C ARG A 58 1.01 -29.40 6.72
N THR A 59 1.39 -28.13 6.84
CA THR A 59 0.97 -27.05 5.94
C THR A 59 1.20 -27.38 4.46
N LYS A 60 2.36 -27.97 4.09
CA LYS A 60 2.64 -28.35 2.70
C LYS A 60 1.59 -29.30 2.12
N ASP A 61 1.29 -30.39 2.83
CA ASP A 61 0.32 -31.41 2.39
C ASP A 61 -1.08 -30.83 2.30
N LEU A 62 -1.44 -29.96 3.25
CA LEU A 62 -2.68 -29.21 3.23
C LEU A 62 -2.76 -28.32 1.98
N CYS A 63 -1.73 -27.52 1.70
CA CYS A 63 -1.68 -26.68 0.49
C CYS A 63 -1.83 -27.51 -0.79
N LEU A 64 -1.13 -28.65 -0.90
CA LEU A 64 -1.27 -29.57 -2.05
C LEU A 64 -2.71 -30.07 -2.22
N LYS A 65 -3.39 -30.40 -1.12
CA LYS A 65 -4.80 -30.81 -1.18
C LYS A 65 -5.71 -29.67 -1.61
N LEU A 66 -5.54 -28.47 -1.04
CA LEU A 66 -6.34 -27.29 -1.37
C LEU A 66 -6.21 -26.91 -2.85
N ILE A 67 -5.02 -27.00 -3.42
CA ILE A 67 -4.80 -26.72 -4.84
C ILE A 67 -5.19 -27.87 -5.76
N ASN A 68 -5.61 -29.03 -5.25
CA ASN A 68 -6.02 -30.17 -6.06
C ASN A 68 -7.55 -30.22 -6.21
N ASP A 69 -8.26 -30.17 -5.09
CA ASP A 69 -9.73 -30.24 -5.06
C ASP A 69 -10.37 -28.84 -4.93
N LEU A 70 -10.92 -28.36 -6.04
CA LEU A 70 -11.66 -27.12 -6.12
C LEU A 70 -13.16 -27.35 -6.43
N SER A 71 -13.63 -28.60 -6.38
CA SER A 71 -15.01 -28.95 -6.73
C SER A 71 -16.06 -28.22 -5.89
N TRP A 72 -15.70 -27.88 -4.64
CA TRP A 72 -16.51 -27.08 -3.74
C TRP A 72 -16.80 -25.68 -4.30
N ALA A 73 -15.87 -25.08 -5.04
CA ALA A 73 -16.03 -23.72 -5.55
C ALA A 73 -17.11 -23.67 -6.63
N ASP A 74 -17.10 -24.64 -7.56
CA ASP A 74 -18.13 -24.78 -8.59
C ASP A 74 -19.52 -24.99 -7.98
N LYS A 75 -19.60 -25.76 -6.88
CA LYS A 75 -20.85 -25.97 -6.14
C LYS A 75 -21.37 -24.65 -5.56
N ILE A 76 -20.53 -23.91 -4.84
CA ILE A 76 -20.92 -22.64 -4.21
C ILE A 76 -21.36 -21.60 -5.27
N ILE A 77 -20.64 -21.51 -6.39
CA ILE A 77 -20.98 -20.58 -7.48
C ILE A 77 -22.37 -20.85 -8.06
N LYS A 78 -22.75 -22.13 -8.18
CA LYS A 78 -24.06 -22.55 -8.70
C LYS A 78 -25.19 -22.39 -7.68
N GLU A 79 -24.91 -22.59 -6.39
CA GLU A 79 -25.90 -22.48 -5.32
C GLU A 79 -26.14 -21.03 -4.88
N THR A 80 -25.12 -20.17 -4.99
CA THR A 80 -25.17 -18.75 -4.61
C THR A 80 -25.12 -17.89 -5.87
N ILE A 81 -26.25 -17.82 -6.60
CA ILE A 81 -26.35 -17.02 -7.82
C ILE A 81 -26.30 -15.54 -7.45
N VAL A 82 -25.23 -14.87 -7.89
CA VAL A 82 -25.07 -13.42 -7.76
C VAL A 82 -25.28 -12.78 -9.12
N HIS A 83 -26.07 -11.71 -9.18
CA HIS A 83 -26.28 -10.90 -10.38
C HIS A 83 -25.48 -9.60 -10.30
N ARG A 84 -24.81 -9.22 -11.39
CA ARG A 84 -24.23 -7.90 -11.57
C ARG A 84 -24.59 -7.36 -12.96
N GLY A 85 -24.99 -6.11 -13.03
CA GLY A 85 -25.27 -5.41 -14.29
C GLY A 85 -25.49 -3.92 -14.04
N SER A 86 -25.09 -3.09 -14.99
CA SER A 86 -25.44 -1.67 -15.01
C SER A 86 -26.75 -1.47 -15.77
N ILE A 87 -27.38 -0.31 -15.62
CA ILE A 87 -28.58 0.05 -16.40
C ILE A 87 -28.23 -0.01 -17.88
N GLY A 88 -28.88 -0.93 -18.63
CA GLY A 88 -28.69 -1.11 -20.07
C GLY A 88 -27.80 -2.30 -20.47
N ASP A 89 -27.08 -2.93 -19.52
CA ASP A 89 -26.30 -4.13 -19.79
C ASP A 89 -27.14 -5.41 -19.62
N GLU A 90 -26.77 -6.48 -20.33
CA GLU A 90 -27.27 -7.81 -20.00
C GLU A 90 -26.71 -8.24 -18.64
N PRO A 91 -27.56 -8.76 -17.73
CA PRO A 91 -27.11 -9.16 -16.40
C PRO A 91 -26.18 -10.37 -16.48
N ILE A 92 -24.98 -10.24 -15.93
CA ILE A 92 -24.02 -11.33 -15.78
C ILE A 92 -24.23 -11.99 -14.41
N THR A 93 -24.20 -13.32 -14.38
CA THR A 93 -24.35 -14.10 -13.16
C THR A 93 -23.04 -14.76 -12.73
N SER A 94 -22.96 -15.16 -11.46
CA SER A 94 -21.81 -15.91 -10.96
C SER A 94 -21.53 -17.20 -11.76
N THR A 95 -22.56 -17.82 -12.33
CA THR A 95 -22.43 -19.04 -13.15
C THR A 95 -21.82 -18.79 -14.54
N ASP A 96 -21.76 -17.54 -14.98
CA ASP A 96 -21.12 -17.16 -16.25
C ASP A 96 -19.60 -16.94 -16.08
N LEU A 97 -19.09 -16.96 -14.84
CA LEU A 97 -17.68 -16.70 -14.54
C LEU A 97 -16.83 -17.96 -14.71
N ASN A 98 -15.67 -17.79 -15.34
CA ASN A 98 -14.70 -18.86 -15.52
C ASN A 98 -13.64 -18.87 -14.41
N PHE A 99 -13.18 -20.04 -13.99
CA PHE A 99 -12.05 -20.09 -13.06
C PHE A 99 -10.78 -19.58 -13.76
N SER A 100 -10.18 -18.52 -13.23
CA SER A 100 -8.94 -17.94 -13.76
C SER A 100 -7.70 -18.83 -13.60
N GLY A 101 -7.80 -19.91 -12.80
CA GLY A 101 -6.64 -20.70 -12.40
C GLY A 101 -5.82 -20.10 -11.26
N ARG A 102 -6.14 -18.89 -10.78
CA ARG A 102 -5.39 -18.22 -9.71
C ARG A 102 -5.84 -18.66 -8.33
N VAL A 103 -4.87 -18.97 -7.48
CA VAL A 103 -5.05 -19.35 -6.07
C VAL A 103 -4.07 -18.57 -5.21
N PHE A 104 -4.58 -17.86 -4.20
CA PHE A 104 -3.76 -17.22 -3.18
C PHE A 104 -3.77 -18.08 -1.91
N ILE A 105 -2.61 -18.35 -1.32
CA ILE A 105 -2.51 -19.06 -0.04
C ILE A 105 -1.83 -18.14 0.97
N TYR A 106 -2.60 -17.74 1.97
CA TYR A 106 -2.12 -17.04 3.15
C TYR A 106 -1.83 -18.09 4.21
N SER A 107 -0.56 -18.30 4.53
CA SER A 107 -0.16 -19.31 5.52
C SER A 107 0.61 -18.69 6.66
N GLU A 108 0.16 -18.96 7.89
CA GLU A 108 0.87 -18.59 9.12
C GLU A 108 2.20 -19.36 9.27
N THR A 109 2.30 -20.55 8.67
CA THR A 109 3.56 -21.31 8.59
C THR A 109 4.38 -20.86 7.39
N GLU A 110 5.63 -20.47 7.61
CA GLU A 110 6.56 -20.10 6.52
C GLU A 110 7.08 -21.36 5.80
N LEU A 111 6.57 -21.61 4.59
CA LEU A 111 7.05 -22.72 3.76
C LEU A 111 8.44 -22.40 3.17
N SER A 112 9.33 -23.39 3.18
CA SER A 112 10.63 -23.27 2.52
C SER A 112 10.49 -23.05 1.01
N SER A 113 11.57 -22.57 0.36
CA SER A 113 11.56 -22.37 -1.10
C SER A 113 11.27 -23.66 -1.86
N THR A 114 11.88 -24.78 -1.45
CA THR A 114 11.69 -26.10 -2.07
C THR A 114 10.26 -26.60 -1.94
N GLU A 115 9.61 -26.38 -0.80
CA GLU A 115 8.20 -26.72 -0.61
C GLU A 115 7.29 -25.87 -1.50
N ARG A 116 7.48 -24.55 -1.52
CA ARG A 116 6.72 -23.63 -2.39
C ARG A 116 6.88 -24.00 -3.86
N ASP A 117 8.10 -24.31 -4.29
CA ASP A 117 8.38 -24.71 -5.67
C ASP A 117 7.69 -26.03 -6.03
N SER A 118 7.71 -27.02 -5.13
CA SER A 118 7.00 -28.29 -5.34
C SER A 118 5.48 -28.09 -5.50
N ILE A 119 4.88 -27.19 -4.72
CA ILE A 119 3.46 -26.87 -4.82
C ILE A 119 3.17 -26.11 -6.12
N LYS A 120 4.02 -25.14 -6.50
CA LYS A 120 3.88 -24.39 -7.76
C LYS A 120 4.00 -25.29 -9.00
N VAL A 121 4.90 -26.26 -8.99
CA VAL A 121 5.02 -27.26 -10.08
C VAL A 121 3.74 -28.08 -10.19
N THR A 122 3.21 -28.55 -9.05
CA THR A 122 1.94 -29.30 -9.01
C THR A 122 0.78 -28.45 -9.53
N ALA A 123 0.68 -27.21 -9.07
CA ALA A 123 -0.34 -26.26 -9.55
C ALA A 123 -0.24 -26.03 -11.06
N LYS A 124 0.97 -25.85 -11.59
CA LYS A 124 1.19 -25.65 -13.02
C LYS A 124 0.69 -26.83 -13.86
N ASN A 125 0.91 -28.07 -13.39
CA ASN A 125 0.40 -29.28 -14.04
C ASN A 125 -1.14 -29.32 -14.05
N LEU A 126 -1.77 -28.72 -13.03
CA LEU A 126 -3.22 -28.55 -12.93
C LEU A 126 -3.74 -27.30 -13.68
N LYS A 127 -2.89 -26.60 -14.46
CA LYS A 127 -3.17 -25.32 -15.14
C LYS A 127 -3.58 -24.21 -14.15
N ARG A 128 -2.95 -24.19 -12.98
CA ARG A 128 -3.19 -23.23 -11.90
C ARG A 128 -1.93 -22.43 -11.59
N THR A 129 -2.11 -21.21 -11.10
CA THR A 129 -1.04 -20.35 -10.59
C THR A 129 -1.27 -20.10 -9.11
N VAL A 130 -0.26 -20.36 -8.27
CA VAL A 130 -0.35 -20.23 -6.81
C VAL A 130 0.59 -19.14 -6.32
N ASP A 131 0.02 -18.16 -5.63
CA ASP A 131 0.73 -17.07 -4.96
C ASP A 131 0.69 -17.31 -3.44
N PHE A 132 1.87 -17.41 -2.82
CA PHE A 132 2.00 -17.60 -1.37
C PHE A 132 2.21 -16.27 -0.66
N ARG A 133 1.50 -16.09 0.44
CA ARG A 133 1.58 -14.95 1.35
C ARG A 133 1.77 -15.48 2.76
N SER A 134 2.88 -15.13 3.41
CA SER A 134 3.23 -15.57 4.75
C SER A 134 3.52 -14.38 5.65
N GLN A 135 3.99 -14.64 6.87
CA GLN A 135 4.38 -13.58 7.80
C GLN A 135 5.45 -12.65 7.23
N SER A 136 6.35 -13.17 6.39
CA SER A 136 7.31 -12.34 5.66
C SER A 136 6.63 -11.41 4.65
N TYR A 137 5.59 -11.87 3.93
CA TYR A 137 4.76 -11.00 3.08
C TYR A 137 4.03 -9.92 3.88
N ALA A 138 3.39 -10.28 5.00
CA ALA A 138 2.68 -9.31 5.84
C ALA A 138 3.62 -8.24 6.41
N SER A 139 4.82 -8.66 6.83
CA SER A 139 5.87 -7.76 7.34
C SER A 139 6.38 -6.82 6.25
N PHE A 140 6.72 -7.38 5.09
CA PHE A 140 7.19 -6.61 3.94
C PHE A 140 6.14 -5.60 3.49
N ARG A 141 4.89 -6.04 3.35
CA ARG A 141 3.78 -5.20 2.95
C ARG A 141 3.46 -4.12 3.97
N SER A 142 3.42 -4.44 5.27
CA SER A 142 3.18 -3.41 6.29
C SER A 142 4.28 -2.36 6.34
N ASN A 143 5.53 -2.74 6.01
CA ASN A 143 6.62 -1.79 5.87
C ASN A 143 6.47 -0.92 4.61
N LEU A 144 5.97 -1.48 3.51
CA LEU A 144 5.71 -0.75 2.25
C LEU A 144 4.40 0.06 2.25
N GLU A 145 3.43 -0.26 3.09
CA GLU A 145 2.20 0.52 3.22
C GLU A 145 2.39 1.68 4.20
N ARG A 146 3.40 1.60 5.05
CA ARG A 146 3.78 2.73 5.90
C ARG A 146 4.49 3.78 5.05
N PRO A 147 3.96 5.01 4.97
CA PRO A 147 4.65 6.10 4.30
C PRO A 147 6.03 6.31 4.96
N LEU A 148 7.07 6.38 4.14
CA LEU A 148 8.41 6.67 4.64
C LEU A 148 8.59 8.17 4.89
N ALA A 149 7.86 8.98 4.11
CA ALA A 149 7.81 10.43 4.21
C ALA A 149 6.40 10.94 3.90
N PHE A 150 6.15 12.20 4.22
CA PHE A 150 4.98 12.93 3.73
C PHE A 150 5.42 14.19 2.99
N ILE A 151 4.61 14.63 2.02
CA ILE A 151 4.83 15.80 1.19
C ILE A 151 3.91 16.91 1.67
N SER A 152 4.49 17.86 2.40
CA SER A 152 3.83 19.11 2.78
C SER A 152 3.92 20.11 1.63
N HIS A 153 2.77 20.61 1.19
CA HIS A 153 2.65 21.48 0.02
C HIS A 153 1.41 22.38 0.12
N ASP A 154 1.40 23.50 -0.59
CA ASP A 154 0.19 24.30 -0.78
C ASP A 154 -0.76 23.57 -1.73
N THR A 155 -2.07 23.54 -1.42
CA THR A 155 -3.09 22.86 -2.25
C THR A 155 -3.03 23.20 -3.74
N ARG A 156 -2.60 24.41 -4.11
CA ARG A 156 -2.50 24.85 -5.51
C ARG A 156 -1.41 24.12 -6.30
N ASP A 157 -0.39 23.59 -5.63
CA ASP A 157 0.74 22.90 -6.25
C ASP A 157 0.55 21.37 -6.30
N LYS A 158 -0.63 20.89 -5.88
CA LYS A 158 -0.93 19.47 -5.72
C LYS A 158 -0.79 18.70 -7.03
N ASP A 159 -1.42 19.19 -8.10
CA ASP A 159 -1.53 18.44 -9.35
C ASP A 159 -0.29 18.56 -10.23
N GLU A 160 0.43 19.67 -10.13
CA GLU A 160 1.64 19.93 -10.92
C GLU A 160 2.90 19.33 -10.30
N ILE A 161 2.98 19.25 -8.97
CA ILE A 161 4.22 18.85 -8.27
C ILE A 161 3.97 17.68 -7.33
N ALA A 162 3.10 17.84 -6.32
CA ALA A 162 3.02 16.88 -5.22
C ALA A 162 2.53 15.49 -5.67
N ARG A 163 1.48 15.43 -6.48
CA ARG A 163 0.89 14.19 -6.99
C ARG A 163 1.83 13.46 -7.96
N PRO A 164 2.39 14.09 -9.01
CA PRO A 164 3.38 13.42 -9.88
C PRO A 164 4.58 12.88 -9.09
N LEU A 165 5.06 13.65 -8.11
CA LEU A 165 6.18 13.25 -7.26
C LEU A 165 5.84 12.05 -6.37
N ALA A 166 4.67 12.08 -5.72
CA ALA A 166 4.19 10.97 -4.90
C ALA A 166 4.05 9.68 -5.73
N VAL A 167 3.40 9.76 -6.90
CA VAL A 167 3.26 8.63 -7.83
C VAL A 167 4.63 8.09 -8.22
N ARG A 168 5.58 8.97 -8.56
CA ARG A 168 6.93 8.54 -8.94
C ARG A 168 7.66 7.82 -7.82
N LEU A 169 7.62 8.35 -6.59
CA LEU A 169 8.21 7.73 -5.41
C LEU A 169 7.56 6.38 -5.08
N THR A 170 6.24 6.25 -5.25
CA THR A 170 5.53 4.96 -5.11
C THR A 170 6.05 3.91 -6.10
N THR A 171 6.32 4.28 -7.36
CA THR A 171 6.92 3.33 -8.33
C THR A 171 8.32 2.85 -7.94
N MET A 172 9.00 3.59 -7.04
CA MET A 172 10.31 3.27 -6.49
C MET A 172 10.24 2.53 -5.15
N MET A 173 9.07 2.00 -4.77
CA MET A 173 8.82 1.40 -3.44
C MET A 173 9.09 2.36 -2.26
N CYS A 174 8.95 3.67 -2.49
CA CYS A 174 9.03 4.71 -1.47
C CYS A 174 7.64 5.35 -1.29
N PRO A 175 6.72 4.70 -0.58
CA PRO A 175 5.39 5.25 -0.31
C PRO A 175 5.51 6.59 0.43
N VAL A 176 4.72 7.58 0.00
CA VAL A 176 4.63 8.88 0.68
C VAL A 176 3.19 9.32 0.77
N TRP A 177 2.86 10.06 1.82
CA TRP A 177 1.59 10.79 1.90
C TRP A 177 1.72 12.16 1.28
N TYR A 178 0.63 12.68 0.71
CA TYR A 178 0.59 14.04 0.20
C TYR A 178 -0.80 14.67 0.41
N ASP A 179 -1.87 13.94 0.09
CA ASP A 179 -3.25 14.43 0.22
C ASP A 179 -3.61 14.91 1.64
N GLU A 180 -3.25 14.14 2.66
CA GLU A 180 -3.51 14.46 4.08
C GLU A 180 -2.70 15.67 4.60
N PHE A 181 -1.62 16.03 3.90
CA PHE A 181 -0.70 17.11 4.27
C PHE A 181 -0.77 18.29 3.29
N SER A 182 -1.88 18.38 2.55
CA SER A 182 -2.18 19.50 1.68
C SER A 182 -2.66 20.70 2.52
N LEU A 183 -1.93 21.81 2.44
CA LEU A 183 -2.13 22.98 3.29
C LEU A 183 -3.14 23.95 2.67
N LYS A 184 -4.07 24.42 3.49
CA LYS A 184 -5.09 25.42 3.13
C LYS A 184 -4.90 26.69 3.96
N PRO A 185 -5.33 27.87 3.46
CA PRO A 185 -5.34 29.08 4.28
C PRO A 185 -6.07 28.84 5.61
N GLY A 186 -5.41 29.20 6.73
CA GLY A 186 -5.91 29.02 8.09
C GLY A 186 -5.57 27.69 8.76
N THR A 187 -4.89 26.75 8.08
CA THR A 187 -4.39 25.52 8.72
C THR A 187 -3.05 25.77 9.41
N SER A 188 -2.85 25.19 10.60
CA SER A 188 -1.56 25.21 11.28
C SER A 188 -0.55 24.33 10.55
N LEU A 189 0.47 24.95 9.95
CA LEU A 189 1.57 24.26 9.30
C LEU A 189 2.37 23.42 10.30
N ARG A 190 2.65 23.98 11.49
CA ARG A 190 3.40 23.29 12.53
C ARG A 190 2.68 22.00 12.95
N GLN A 191 1.37 22.08 13.19
CA GLN A 191 0.59 20.91 13.60
C GLN A 191 0.53 19.84 12.51
N SER A 192 0.43 20.25 11.23
CA SER A 192 0.48 19.34 10.08
C SER A 192 1.81 18.58 10.06
N ILE A 193 2.94 19.28 10.21
CA ILE A 193 4.27 18.67 10.21
C ILE A 193 4.51 17.82 11.45
N GLU A 194 4.12 18.28 12.65
CA GLU A 194 4.25 17.48 13.87
C GLU A 194 3.43 16.18 13.80
N THR A 195 2.22 16.24 13.22
CA THR A 195 1.41 15.03 12.97
C THR A 195 2.11 14.10 11.98
N GLY A 196 2.59 14.63 10.85
CA GLY A 196 3.28 13.82 9.84
C GLY A 196 4.56 13.17 10.38
N LEU A 197 5.35 13.88 11.18
CA LEU A 197 6.59 13.37 11.79
C LEU A 197 6.37 12.42 12.99
N LYS A 198 5.12 12.19 13.43
CA LYS A 198 4.80 11.09 14.34
C LYS A 198 4.67 9.76 13.58
N GLU A 199 4.29 9.83 12.31
CA GLU A 199 3.94 8.66 11.51
C GLU A 199 4.98 8.33 10.44
N CYS A 200 5.70 9.35 9.96
CA CYS A 200 6.73 9.28 8.94
C CYS A 200 8.11 9.67 9.49
N LYS A 201 9.17 9.26 8.79
CA LYS A 201 10.56 9.59 9.17
C LYS A 201 11.01 10.95 8.65
N LYS A 202 10.45 11.41 7.53
CA LYS A 202 10.84 12.64 6.84
C LYS A 202 9.63 13.46 6.44
N CYS A 203 9.80 14.78 6.42
CA CYS A 203 8.91 15.76 5.82
C CYS A 203 9.55 16.27 4.53
N VAL A 204 8.92 16.04 3.39
CA VAL A 204 9.29 16.66 2.12
C VAL A 204 8.49 17.96 2.02
N LEU A 205 9.17 19.10 1.97
CA LEU A 205 8.51 20.40 1.97
C LEU A 205 8.63 21.06 0.60
N ILE A 206 7.51 21.25 -0.09
CA ILE A 206 7.49 21.90 -1.41
C ILE A 206 7.35 23.41 -1.22
N LEU A 207 8.37 24.15 -1.63
CA LEU A 207 8.46 25.60 -1.57
C LEU A 207 8.25 26.18 -2.97
N THR A 208 7.14 26.88 -3.11
CA THR A 208 6.70 27.57 -4.33
C THR A 208 6.33 29.02 -3.99
N PRO A 209 6.13 29.89 -4.99
CA PRO A 209 5.52 31.19 -4.75
C PRO A 209 4.16 31.09 -4.05
N ASN A 210 3.37 30.05 -4.36
CA ASN A 210 2.09 29.79 -3.69
C ASN A 210 2.28 29.56 -2.19
N PHE A 211 3.23 28.70 -1.82
CA PHE A 211 3.55 28.41 -0.43
C PHE A 211 4.03 29.65 0.33
N LEU A 212 4.96 30.42 -0.24
CA LEU A 212 5.54 31.61 0.40
C LEU A 212 4.53 32.75 0.55
N ALA A 213 3.59 32.89 -0.41
CA ALA A 213 2.55 33.92 -0.37
C ALA A 213 1.38 33.56 0.56
N ASN A 214 1.33 32.35 1.11
CA ASN A 214 0.22 31.93 1.95
C ASN A 214 0.30 32.60 3.34
N THR A 215 -0.71 33.39 3.67
CA THR A 215 -0.81 34.10 4.95
C THR A 215 -1.43 33.24 6.06
N GLY A 216 -1.81 32.00 5.76
CA GLY A 216 -2.48 31.08 6.67
C GLY A 216 -1.61 30.55 7.80
N TRP A 217 -0.29 30.67 7.69
CA TRP A 217 0.68 30.28 8.70
C TRP A 217 1.77 31.34 8.84
N THR A 218 2.22 31.59 10.07
CA THR A 218 3.18 32.67 10.34
C THR A 218 4.63 32.20 10.13
N LYS A 219 5.53 33.13 9.80
CA LYS A 219 6.99 32.85 9.76
C LYS A 219 7.50 32.27 11.09
N THR A 220 6.90 32.70 12.21
CA THR A 220 7.18 32.20 13.56
C THR A 220 6.79 30.73 13.73
N GLU A 221 5.61 30.36 13.23
CA GLU A 221 5.14 28.97 13.23
C GLU A 221 6.06 28.07 12.40
N PHE A 222 6.53 28.58 11.26
CA PHE A 222 7.46 27.86 10.40
C PHE A 222 8.82 27.62 11.08
N ASN A 223 9.41 28.65 11.70
CA ASN A 223 10.71 28.51 12.36
C ASN A 223 10.70 27.47 13.49
N SER A 224 9.54 27.17 14.07
CA SER A 224 9.40 26.13 15.09
C SER A 224 9.57 24.70 14.55
N ILE A 225 9.47 24.48 13.23
CA ILE A 225 9.67 23.18 12.57
C ILE A 225 11.12 22.68 12.77
N PHE A 226 12.09 23.59 12.64
CA PHE A 226 13.53 23.30 12.73
C PHE A 226 14.01 23.09 14.17
N THR A 227 13.21 23.46 15.17
CA THR A 227 13.54 23.23 16.59
C THR A 227 13.77 21.74 16.86
N ARG A 228 12.99 20.86 16.23
CA ARG A 228 13.15 19.41 16.40
C ARG A 228 14.44 18.88 15.76
N GLU A 229 14.82 19.39 14.59
CA GLU A 229 16.09 19.03 13.93
C GLU A 229 17.30 19.40 14.79
N ILE A 230 17.25 20.58 15.40
CA ILE A 230 18.29 21.09 16.29
C ILE A 230 18.38 20.24 17.56
N LEU A 231 17.25 19.90 18.17
CA LEU A 231 17.19 19.12 19.41
C LEU A 231 17.57 17.65 19.20
N GLU A 232 17.09 17.02 18.13
CA GLU A 232 17.31 15.60 17.84
C GLU A 232 18.58 15.34 17.00
N ARG A 233 19.24 16.39 16.50
CA ARG A 233 20.38 16.34 15.55
C ARG A 233 20.11 15.43 14.36
N LYS A 234 18.90 15.51 13.83
CA LYS A 234 18.45 14.72 12.68
C LYS A 234 17.83 15.65 11.66
N ASP A 235 18.32 15.58 10.43
CA ASP A 235 17.68 16.23 9.30
C ASP A 235 16.36 15.51 9.05
N VAL A 236 15.21 16.11 9.39
CA VAL A 236 13.89 15.51 9.19
C VAL A 236 13.14 16.18 8.04
N VAL A 237 13.50 17.39 7.65
CA VAL A 237 12.91 18.16 6.57
C VAL A 237 13.80 18.14 5.34
N VAL A 238 13.20 17.86 4.18
CA VAL A 238 13.86 17.86 2.87
C VAL A 238 13.16 18.88 1.99
N PRO A 239 13.72 20.09 1.82
CA PRO A 239 13.08 21.13 1.03
C PRO A 239 13.22 20.88 -0.48
N ILE A 240 12.14 21.14 -1.21
CA ILE A 240 12.10 21.19 -2.67
C ILE A 240 11.78 22.60 -3.10
N TRP A 241 12.63 23.22 -3.91
CA TRP A 241 12.40 24.57 -4.42
C TRP A 241 11.86 24.52 -5.84
N ASN A 242 10.72 25.16 -6.07
CA ASN A 242 10.18 25.38 -7.40
C ASN A 242 9.88 26.86 -7.62
N ASN A 243 10.54 27.48 -8.60
CA ASN A 243 10.35 28.87 -9.00
C ASN A 243 10.40 29.88 -7.84
N VAL A 244 11.34 29.68 -6.91
CA VAL A 244 11.63 30.59 -5.80
C VAL A 244 13.11 30.94 -5.78
N THR A 245 13.43 32.15 -5.35
CA THR A 245 14.79 32.66 -5.19
C THR A 245 15.29 32.48 -3.76
N VAL A 246 16.62 32.47 -3.59
CA VAL A 246 17.25 32.43 -2.26
C VAL A 246 16.79 33.60 -1.39
N GLN A 247 16.61 34.79 -1.97
CA GLN A 247 16.17 35.98 -1.25
C GLN A 247 14.74 35.84 -0.73
N GLU A 248 13.80 35.36 -1.56
CA GLU A 248 12.41 35.12 -1.15
C GLU A 248 12.33 34.06 -0.03
N VAL A 249 13.12 32.99 -0.14
CA VAL A 249 13.20 31.96 0.89
C VAL A 249 13.82 32.50 2.18
N TYR A 250 14.89 33.30 2.10
CA TYR A 250 15.53 33.91 3.26
C TYR A 250 14.60 34.90 3.98
N GLU A 251 13.91 35.76 3.23
CA GLU A 251 12.92 36.68 3.78
C GLU A 251 11.78 35.95 4.48
N TYR A 252 11.42 34.78 3.98
CA TYR A 252 10.42 33.91 4.59
C TYR A 252 10.94 33.21 5.86
N SER A 253 12.08 32.51 5.75
CA SER A 253 12.76 31.83 6.86
C SER A 253 14.27 31.70 6.56
N PRO A 254 15.14 32.41 7.28
CA PRO A 254 16.60 32.31 7.10
C PRO A 254 17.13 30.88 7.25
N SER A 255 16.62 30.11 8.23
CA SER A 255 17.02 28.72 8.45
C SER A 255 16.79 27.82 7.23
N LEU A 256 15.77 28.13 6.42
CA LEU A 256 15.45 27.38 5.22
C LEU A 256 16.39 27.69 4.06
N ALA A 257 16.86 28.95 3.98
CA ALA A 257 17.86 29.35 2.99
C ALA A 257 19.23 28.69 3.25
N ASP A 258 19.54 28.40 4.52
CA ASP A 258 20.75 27.68 4.92
C ASP A 258 20.63 26.15 4.76
N THR A 259 19.42 25.63 4.48
CA THR A 259 19.18 24.19 4.28
C THR A 259 19.39 23.80 2.81
N VAL A 260 20.13 22.72 2.56
CA VAL A 260 20.34 22.22 1.19
C VAL A 260 19.03 21.71 0.59
N ALA A 261 18.55 22.36 -0.46
CA ALA A 261 17.31 22.02 -1.15
C ALA A 261 17.51 21.27 -2.46
N ILE A 262 16.51 20.47 -2.83
CA ILE A 262 16.40 19.85 -4.15
C ILE A 262 15.62 20.80 -5.06
N HIS A 263 16.17 21.17 -6.21
CA HIS A 263 15.49 22.05 -7.15
C HIS A 263 14.58 21.27 -8.11
N TRP A 264 13.30 21.64 -8.18
CA TRP A 264 12.30 21.05 -9.07
C TRP A 264 12.68 21.14 -10.56
N SER A 265 13.44 22.17 -10.93
CA SER A 265 13.97 22.38 -12.29
C SER A 265 14.86 21.23 -12.81
N LYS A 266 15.31 20.32 -11.94
CA LYS A 266 16.03 19.10 -12.33
C LYS A 266 15.15 18.05 -13.02
N GLY A 267 13.83 18.24 -12.98
CA GLY A 267 12.85 17.32 -13.54
C GLY A 267 12.42 16.22 -12.56
N LEU A 268 11.20 15.72 -12.76
CA LEU A 268 10.52 14.77 -11.87
C LEU A 268 11.38 13.55 -11.49
N ASP A 269 12.02 12.92 -12.48
CA ASP A 269 12.79 11.69 -12.26
C ASP A 269 14.01 11.90 -11.36
N GLU A 270 14.78 12.96 -11.63
CA GLU A 270 15.99 13.25 -10.85
C GLU A 270 15.64 13.74 -9.44
N VAL A 271 14.60 14.55 -9.30
CA VAL A 271 14.09 14.98 -7.99
C VAL A 271 13.64 13.76 -7.17
N ALA A 272 12.86 12.86 -7.76
CA ALA A 272 12.41 11.64 -7.08
C ALA A 272 13.60 10.74 -6.66
N ARG A 273 14.62 10.60 -7.51
CA ARG A 273 15.84 9.86 -7.18
C ARG A 273 16.60 10.47 -6.00
N LEU A 274 16.76 11.79 -5.97
CA LEU A 274 17.43 12.49 -4.87
C LEU A 274 16.64 12.36 -3.55
N LEU A 275 15.31 12.50 -3.60
CA LEU A 275 14.45 12.31 -2.45
C LEU A 275 14.50 10.88 -1.92
N TYR A 276 14.43 9.88 -2.81
CA TYR A 276 14.53 8.47 -2.43
C TYR A 276 15.78 8.24 -1.55
N ASN A 277 16.95 8.70 -2.01
CA ASN A 277 18.20 8.58 -1.26
C ASN A 277 18.17 9.34 0.07
N SER A 278 17.46 10.47 0.15
CA SER A 278 17.34 11.24 1.39
C SER A 278 16.37 10.60 2.39
N ILE A 279 15.37 9.88 1.91
CA ILE A 279 14.32 9.23 2.72
C ILE A 279 14.80 7.87 3.25
N THR A 280 15.58 7.14 2.46
CA THR A 280 16.03 5.78 2.81
C THR A 280 17.39 5.71 3.52
N LYS A 281 18.08 6.84 3.68
CA LYS A 281 19.26 6.97 4.56
C LYS A 281 18.85 6.91 6.03
#